data_AF-A0A3S0H750-F1
#
_entry.id   AF-A0A3S0H750-F1
#
_cell.length_a   1.000
_cell.length_b   1.000
_cell.length_c   1.000
_cell.angle_alpha   90.00
_cell.angle_beta   90.00
_cell.angle_gamma   90.00
#
_symmetry.space_group_name_H-M   'P 1'
#
loop_
_entity.id
_entity.type
_entity.pdbx_description
1 polymer ?
#
loop_
_entity_poly.entity_id
_entity_poly.type
_entity_poly.pdbx_seq_one_letter_code
_entity_poly.pdbx_strand_id
1 'polypeptide(L)'
;MKTSIRSLVFVAACAIVGLANAAPQCSSDAVVRAKKLLTFHFGEDDRISISPDVKELPSIRNPANSKQQFKVLEVWGSIYKGNYRMRLIYHASGADCTLMGQEILEYASL
;
A
#
# COMPACT_ATOMS: atom_id res chain seq x y z
N MET A 1 16.52 7.45 69.29
CA MET A 1 15.81 8.39 68.40
C MET A 1 15.82 7.80 67.00
N LYS A 2 14.62 7.76 66.38
CA LYS A 2 14.28 7.01 65.16
C LYS A 2 14.83 7.70 63.92
N THR A 3 15.39 6.96 62.96
CA THR A 3 15.67 7.46 61.61
C THR A 3 14.98 6.59 60.57
N SER A 4 14.26 7.28 59.68
CA SER A 4 13.18 6.79 58.82
C SER A 4 13.65 5.93 57.65
N ILE A 5 12.91 4.85 57.40
CA ILE A 5 13.01 3.99 56.23
C ILE A 5 12.41 4.74 55.03
N ARG A 6 13.21 5.00 53.99
CA ARG A 6 12.75 5.56 52.70
C ARG A 6 12.44 4.40 51.75
N SER A 7 11.15 4.12 51.56
CA SER A 7 10.67 3.18 50.53
C SER A 7 10.87 3.78 49.14
N LEU A 8 11.74 3.18 48.33
CA LEU A 8 11.88 3.47 46.91
C LEU A 8 10.79 2.68 46.15
N VAL A 9 9.77 3.38 45.65
CA VAL A 9 8.77 2.80 44.74
C VAL A 9 9.31 2.92 43.31
N PHE A 10 9.72 1.78 42.73
CA PHE A 10 10.07 1.70 41.31
C PHE A 10 8.78 1.62 40.47
N VAL A 11 8.40 2.73 39.83
CA VAL A 11 7.32 2.77 38.84
C VAL A 11 7.88 2.26 37.50
N ALA A 12 7.52 1.04 37.12
CA ALA A 12 7.84 0.48 35.81
C ALA A 12 6.96 1.14 34.74
N ALA A 13 7.54 2.07 33.97
CA ALA A 13 6.88 2.67 32.81
C ALA A 13 6.95 1.70 31.62
N CYS A 14 5.84 1.02 31.31
CA CYS A 14 5.67 0.32 30.04
C CYS A 14 5.56 1.34 28.91
N ALA A 15 6.66 1.56 28.18
CA ALA A 15 6.64 2.31 26.92
C ALA A 15 5.91 1.48 25.86
N ILE A 16 4.72 1.91 25.47
CA ILE A 16 3.98 1.35 24.34
C ILE A 16 4.65 1.88 23.07
N VAL A 17 5.56 1.11 22.48
CA VAL A 17 6.13 1.44 21.17
C VAL A 17 5.05 1.15 20.12
N GLY A 18 4.47 2.21 19.56
CA GLY A 18 3.55 2.08 18.44
C GLY A 18 4.28 1.49 17.23
N LEU A 19 3.89 0.29 16.80
CA LEU A 19 4.36 -0.29 15.55
C LEU A 19 3.76 0.52 14.39
N ALA A 20 4.54 1.46 13.85
CA ALA A 20 4.21 2.07 12.56
C ALA A 20 4.27 0.97 11.50
N ASN A 21 3.12 0.60 10.94
CA ASN A 21 3.08 -0.33 9.81
C ASN A 21 3.81 0.31 8.64
N ALA A 22 4.94 -0.27 8.24
CA ALA A 22 5.66 0.17 7.06
C ALA A 22 4.76 -0.01 5.82
N ALA A 23 4.75 0.99 4.93
CA ALA A 23 4.03 0.90 3.68
C ALA A 23 4.54 -0.31 2.86
N PRO A 24 3.67 -0.97 2.07
CA PRO A 24 4.10 -2.06 1.19
C PRO A 24 5.24 -1.62 0.26
N GLN A 25 6.15 -2.53 -0.03
CA GLN A 25 7.19 -2.31 -1.04
C GLN A 25 6.53 -1.93 -2.38
N CYS A 26 7.09 -0.96 -3.10
CA CYS A 26 6.56 -0.40 -4.35
C CYS A 26 5.30 0.47 -4.22
N SER A 27 4.85 0.83 -3.02
CA SER A 27 3.64 1.66 -2.84
C SER A 27 3.70 3.01 -3.55
N SER A 28 4.83 3.72 -3.48
CA SER A 28 4.98 5.03 -4.13
C SER A 28 4.89 4.93 -5.66
N ASP A 29 5.57 3.94 -6.26
CA ASP A 29 5.44 3.66 -7.70
C ASP A 29 4.00 3.25 -8.03
N ALA A 30 3.34 2.47 -7.18
CA ALA A 30 1.97 2.04 -7.41
C ALA A 30 0.97 3.20 -7.55
N VAL A 31 1.07 4.22 -6.69
CA VAL A 31 0.24 5.43 -6.80
C VAL A 31 0.51 6.17 -8.12
N VAL A 32 1.78 6.35 -8.49
CA VAL A 32 2.17 7.02 -9.75
C VAL A 32 1.67 6.25 -10.98
N ARG A 33 1.81 4.92 -10.97
CA ARG A 33 1.35 4.04 -12.05
C ARG A 33 -0.16 3.97 -12.12
N ALA A 34 -0.87 4.00 -10.99
CA ALA A 34 -2.32 4.07 -10.95
C ALA A 34 -2.84 5.37 -11.60
N LYS A 35 -2.19 6.51 -11.34
CA LYS A 35 -2.51 7.76 -12.04
C LYS A 35 -2.37 7.61 -13.55
N LYS A 36 -1.23 7.08 -14.00
CA LYS A 36 -0.98 6.85 -15.43
C LYS A 36 -2.01 5.91 -16.05
N LEU A 37 -2.39 4.85 -15.34
CA LEU A 37 -3.39 3.89 -15.80
C LEU A 37 -4.78 4.51 -15.95
N LEU A 38 -5.24 5.26 -14.94
CA LEU A 38 -6.54 5.92 -14.98
C LEU A 38 -6.58 7.02 -16.07
N THR A 39 -5.48 7.75 -16.23
CA THR A 39 -5.29 8.72 -17.32
C THR A 39 -5.29 8.04 -18.69
N PHE A 40 -4.66 6.88 -18.83
CA PHE A 40 -4.72 6.10 -20.06
C PHE A 40 -6.14 5.60 -20.37
N HIS A 41 -6.91 5.25 -19.34
CA HIS A 41 -8.27 4.71 -19.49
C HIS A 41 -9.31 5.77 -19.87
N PHE A 42 -9.20 7.00 -19.34
CA PHE A 42 -10.17 8.09 -19.58
C PHE A 42 -9.66 9.26 -20.43
N GLY A 43 -8.35 9.39 -20.60
CA GLY A 43 -7.70 10.58 -21.12
C GLY A 43 -7.19 11.51 -20.00
N GLU A 44 -6.48 12.56 -20.41
CA GLU A 44 -6.03 13.63 -19.51
C GLU A 44 -7.24 14.39 -18.95
N ASP A 45 -7.37 14.43 -17.62
CA ASP A 45 -8.43 15.14 -16.91
C ASP A 45 -7.91 15.57 -15.52
N ASP A 46 -8.15 16.82 -15.15
CA ASP A 46 -7.67 17.43 -13.91
C ASP A 46 -8.43 16.92 -12.67
N ARG A 47 -9.57 16.26 -12.86
CA ARG A 47 -10.38 15.66 -11.79
C ARG A 47 -9.94 14.24 -11.45
N ILE A 48 -8.92 13.69 -12.11
CA ILE A 48 -8.32 12.41 -11.75
C ILE A 48 -7.67 12.52 -10.37
N SER A 49 -8.14 11.71 -9.42
CA SER A 49 -7.58 11.60 -8.08
C SER A 49 -7.18 10.16 -7.78
N ILE A 50 -6.05 9.97 -7.11
CA ILE A 50 -5.54 8.66 -6.70
C ILE A 50 -5.35 8.66 -5.19
N SER A 51 -5.91 7.67 -4.51
CA SER A 51 -5.70 7.48 -3.08
C SER A 51 -4.23 7.15 -2.79
N PRO A 52 -3.62 7.74 -1.75
CA PRO A 52 -2.29 7.35 -1.30
C PRO A 52 -2.29 5.99 -0.59
N ASP A 53 -3.45 5.46 -0.21
CA ASP A 53 -3.58 4.20 0.50
C ASP A 53 -3.37 3.03 -0.47
N VAL A 54 -2.27 2.30 -0.26
CA VAL A 54 -1.92 1.12 -1.05
C VAL A 54 -2.13 -0.13 -0.21
N LYS A 55 -2.94 -1.05 -0.73
CA LYS A 55 -3.21 -2.33 -0.07
C LYS A 55 -2.44 -3.45 -0.77
N GLU A 56 -1.59 -4.17 -0.04
CA GLU A 56 -1.00 -5.41 -0.56
C GLU A 56 -2.04 -6.54 -0.54
N LEU A 57 -2.22 -7.19 -1.68
CA LEU A 57 -3.08 -8.35 -1.87
C LEU A 57 -2.23 -9.63 -1.93
N PRO A 58 -2.85 -10.83 -1.86
CA PRO A 58 -2.12 -12.08 -2.08
C PRO A 58 -1.32 -12.04 -3.38
N SER A 59 -0.09 -12.55 -3.30
CA SER A 59 0.80 -12.64 -4.45
C SER A 59 0.28 -13.61 -5.50
N ILE A 60 0.69 -13.40 -6.75
CA ILE A 60 0.38 -14.30 -7.85
C ILE A 60 1.64 -14.96 -8.36
N ARG A 61 1.54 -16.22 -8.77
CA ARG A 61 2.68 -16.96 -9.32
C ARG A 61 3.05 -16.40 -10.69
N ASN A 62 4.34 -16.23 -10.94
CA ASN A 62 4.81 -15.88 -12.28
C ASN A 62 4.46 -17.05 -13.25
N PRO A 63 3.64 -16.81 -14.29
CA PRO A 63 3.24 -17.86 -15.22
C PRO A 63 4.41 -18.44 -16.02
N ALA A 64 5.50 -17.68 -16.21
CA ALA A 64 6.70 -18.13 -16.90
C ALA A 64 7.72 -18.81 -15.96
N ASN A 65 7.63 -18.61 -14.64
CA ASN A 65 8.55 -19.18 -13.66
C ASN A 65 7.83 -19.48 -12.35
N SER A 66 7.46 -20.74 -12.13
CA SER A 66 6.67 -21.16 -10.97
C SER A 66 7.37 -20.97 -9.62
N LYS A 67 8.70 -20.78 -9.61
CA LYS A 67 9.49 -20.49 -8.40
C LYS A 67 9.45 -19.02 -7.99
N GLN A 68 8.95 -18.14 -8.87
CA GLN A 68 8.85 -16.70 -8.66
C GLN A 68 7.40 -16.28 -8.40
N GLN A 69 7.23 -15.26 -7.57
CA GLN A 69 5.95 -14.66 -7.24
C GLN A 69 5.98 -13.16 -7.60
N PHE A 70 4.84 -12.63 -8.00
CA PHE A 70 4.61 -11.21 -8.16
C PHE A 70 3.83 -10.66 -6.98
N LYS A 71 4.23 -9.48 -6.52
CA LYS A 71 3.44 -8.68 -5.58
C LYS A 71 2.24 -8.10 -6.30
N VAL A 72 1.11 -8.01 -5.60
CA VAL A 72 -0.10 -7.36 -6.13
C VAL A 72 -0.48 -6.24 -5.19
N LEU A 73 -0.48 -5.02 -5.71
CA LEU A 73 -0.85 -3.83 -4.96
C LEU A 73 -2.15 -3.27 -5.51
N GLU A 74 -3.12 -3.07 -4.63
CA GLU A 74 -4.40 -2.43 -4.95
C GLU A 74 -4.33 -0.95 -4.59
N VAL A 75 -4.76 -0.12 -5.53
CA VAL A 75 -4.86 1.33 -5.39
C VAL A 75 -6.23 1.77 -5.90
N TRP A 76 -6.86 2.67 -5.16
CA TRP A 76 -8.12 3.27 -5.56
C TRP A 76 -7.89 4.62 -6.23
N GLY A 77 -8.68 4.91 -7.25
CA GLY A 77 -8.73 6.21 -7.91
C GLY A 77 -10.15 6.59 -8.27
N SER A 78 -10.35 7.85 -8.63
CA SER A 78 -11.65 8.36 -9.06
C SER A 78 -11.50 9.39 -10.18
N ILE A 79 -12.54 9.49 -10.99
CA ILE A 79 -12.75 10.56 -11.97
C ILE A 79 -14.19 11.00 -11.86
N TYR A 80 -14.43 12.27 -11.53
CA TYR A 80 -15.78 12.82 -11.40
C TYR A 80 -16.69 11.96 -10.47
N LYS A 81 -17.58 11.13 -11.02
CA LYS A 81 -18.49 10.24 -10.29
C LYS A 81 -18.07 8.77 -10.32
N GLY A 82 -17.09 8.40 -11.14
CA GLY A 82 -16.58 7.04 -11.25
C GLY A 82 -15.51 6.76 -10.21
N ASN A 83 -15.58 5.60 -9.57
CA ASN A 83 -14.55 5.08 -8.67
C ASN A 83 -13.94 3.83 -9.29
N TYR A 84 -12.63 3.71 -9.22
CA TYR A 84 -11.88 2.66 -9.89
C TYR A 84 -10.96 1.97 -8.91
N ARG A 85 -11.06 0.64 -8.89
CA ARG A 85 -10.14 -0.24 -8.18
C ARG A 85 -9.10 -0.70 -9.18
N MET A 86 -7.84 -0.39 -8.94
CA MET A 86 -6.74 -0.80 -9.79
C MET A 86 -5.84 -1.79 -9.06
N ARG A 87 -5.44 -2.87 -9.73
CA ARG A 87 -4.41 -3.78 -9.22
C ARG A 87 -3.17 -3.71 -10.08
N LEU A 88 -2.05 -3.41 -9.46
CA LEU A 88 -0.75 -3.32 -10.12
C LEU A 88 0.11 -4.50 -9.68
N ILE A 89 0.64 -5.23 -10.65
CA ILE A 89 1.35 -6.48 -10.45
C ILE A 89 2.84 -6.20 -10.64
N TYR A 90 3.63 -6.45 -9.60
CA TYR A 90 5.06 -6.14 -9.59
C TYR A 90 5.91 -7.39 -9.44
N HIS A 91 6.99 -7.45 -10.22
CA HIS A 91 8.17 -8.15 -9.79
C HIS A 91 9.00 -7.19 -8.92
N ALA A 92 9.10 -7.51 -7.64
CA ALA A 92 9.87 -6.73 -6.69
C ALA A 92 11.17 -7.47 -6.32
N SER A 93 12.31 -6.83 -6.51
CA SER A 93 13.64 -7.39 -6.20
C SER A 93 14.51 -6.30 -5.58
N GLY A 94 14.85 -6.43 -4.30
CA GLY A 94 15.59 -5.39 -3.59
C GLY A 94 14.80 -4.07 -3.53
N ALA A 95 15.36 -2.98 -4.06
CA ALA A 95 14.66 -1.70 -4.19
C ALA A 95 13.88 -1.56 -5.51
N ASP A 96 14.06 -2.49 -6.45
CA ASP A 96 13.51 -2.37 -7.80
C ASP A 96 12.07 -2.89 -7.86
N CYS A 97 11.22 -2.10 -8.53
CA CYS A 97 9.81 -2.37 -8.75
C CYS A 97 9.53 -2.43 -10.26
N THR A 98 9.55 -3.64 -10.82
CA THR A 98 9.23 -3.84 -12.25
C THR A 98 7.74 -4.13 -12.40
N LEU A 99 7.03 -3.25 -13.10
CA LEU A 99 5.62 -3.43 -13.38
C LEU A 99 5.42 -4.52 -14.45
N MET A 100 4.70 -5.58 -14.09
CA MET A 100 4.44 -6.74 -14.94
C MET A 100 3.03 -6.78 -15.53
N GLY A 101 2.07 -6.13 -14.86
CA GLY A 101 0.68 -6.14 -15.28
C GLY A 101 -0.17 -5.14 -14.50
N GLN A 102 -1.33 -4.82 -15.07
CA GLN A 102 -2.27 -3.86 -14.52
C GLN A 102 -3.72 -4.30 -14.80
N GLU A 103 -4.58 -4.17 -13.81
CA GLU A 103 -6.03 -4.33 -13.90
C GLU A 103 -6.66 -2.99 -13.50
N ILE A 104 -7.71 -2.57 -14.21
CA ILE A 104 -8.59 -1.47 -13.82
C ILE A 104 -10.02 -1.97 -13.85
N LEU A 105 -10.77 -1.70 -12.79
CA LEU A 105 -12.17 -2.09 -12.65
C LEU A 105 -12.97 -0.92 -12.08
N GLU A 106 -14.02 -0.50 -12.79
CA GLU A 106 -15.00 0.45 -12.26
C GLU A 106 -15.81 -0.19 -11.13
N TYR A 107 -16.01 0.57 -10.06
CA TYR A 107 -16.87 0.19 -8.94
C TYR A 107 -18.29 0.72 -9.19
N ALA A 108 -19.14 -0.13 -9.76
CA ALA A 108 -20.52 0.18 -10.11
C ALA A 108 -21.48 -0.91 -9.60
N SER A 109 -22.73 -0.52 -9.33
CA SER A 109 -23.86 -1.41 -9.04
C SER A 109 -24.89 -1.24 -10.15
N LEU A 110 -25.17 -2.31 -10.88
CA LEU A 110 -26.08 -2.35 -12.04
C LEU A 110 -27.34 -3.14 -11.72
#